data_AF-X1QH09-F1
#
_entry.id   AF-X1QH09-F1
#
_cell.length_a   1.000
_cell.length_b   1.000
_cell.length_c   1.000
_cell.angle_alpha   90.00
_cell.angle_beta   90.00
_cell.angle_gamma   90.00
#
_symmetry.space_group_name_H-M   'P 1'
#
loop_
_entity.id
_entity.type
_entity.pdbx_description
1 polymer ?
#
loop_
_entity_poly.entity_id
_entity_poly.type
_entity_poly.pdbx_seq_one_letter_code
_entity_poly.pdbx_strand_id
1 'polypeptide(L)'
;MKRRRAIKAITISLVSLMALVSAVYAGLYYFTDTVSKPPQGVNSSSLPGEWAMFRHDLSRSGTADSSGILPQGELKWVFSTGAPIHSSPAVADGTVYVGSRDFKLYALDAATGAKRWEYKVGGWVESSPAIVNGVVYFGANDSRLYALDANSGEKLWDFKAKYAIKSSPAVADGVVYFGAGDYYVYALDAVTGEKLWDFETEGPVSSSPVVANGIVYVGSGSKYTESKFSYALNALNGRLR
;
A
#
# COMPACT_ATOMS: atom_id res chain seq x y z
N MET A 1 -26.65 -25.29 -68.92
CA MET A 1 -26.76 -23.85 -68.57
C MET A 1 -26.53 -23.68 -67.06
N LYS A 2 -25.29 -23.47 -66.60
CA LYS A 2 -24.93 -23.37 -65.17
C LYS A 2 -24.77 -21.89 -64.76
N ARG A 3 -25.69 -21.35 -63.96
CA ARG A 3 -25.58 -20.01 -63.36
C ARG A 3 -24.57 -20.06 -62.20
N ARG A 4 -23.38 -19.48 -62.39
CA ARG A 4 -22.46 -19.19 -61.27
C ARG A 4 -22.90 -17.89 -60.59
N ARG A 5 -23.26 -17.95 -59.31
CA ARG A 5 -23.45 -16.76 -58.47
C ARG A 5 -22.07 -16.18 -58.16
N ALA A 6 -21.85 -14.91 -58.53
CA ALA A 6 -20.64 -14.19 -58.16
C ALA A 6 -20.68 -13.86 -56.67
N ILE A 7 -19.72 -14.37 -55.90
CA ILE A 7 -19.50 -13.97 -54.51
C ILE A 7 -18.73 -12.65 -54.57
N LYS A 8 -19.37 -11.54 -54.18
CA LYS A 8 -18.65 -10.26 -54.00
C LYS A 8 -17.76 -10.39 -52.76
N ALA A 9 -16.45 -10.35 -52.96
CA ALA A 9 -15.50 -10.25 -51.85
C ALA A 9 -15.66 -8.88 -51.19
N ILE A 10 -15.95 -8.86 -49.89
CA ILE A 10 -16.01 -7.64 -49.09
C ILE A 10 -14.58 -7.31 -48.69
N THR A 11 -13.94 -6.38 -49.38
CA THR A 11 -12.67 -5.77 -48.94
C THR A 11 -12.96 -4.81 -47.79
N ILE A 12 -12.66 -5.24 -46.57
CA ILE A 12 -12.67 -4.38 -45.37
C ILE A 12 -11.40 -3.55 -45.40
N SER A 13 -11.52 -2.22 -45.42
CA SER A 13 -10.36 -1.33 -45.39
C SER A 13 -9.61 -1.46 -44.05
N LEU A 14 -8.31 -1.16 -44.04
CA LEU A 14 -7.50 -1.18 -42.82
C LEU A 14 -8.10 -0.27 -41.72
N VAL A 15 -8.69 0.86 -42.13
CA VAL A 15 -9.39 1.81 -41.25
C VAL A 15 -10.65 1.19 -40.65
N SER A 16 -11.43 0.45 -41.45
CA SER A 16 -12.61 -0.27 -40.98
C SER A 16 -12.26 -1.41 -40.03
N LEU A 17 -11.14 -2.10 -40.27
CA LEU A 17 -10.63 -3.14 -39.37
C LEU A 17 -10.14 -2.53 -38.04
N MET A 18 -9.42 -1.41 -38.09
CA MET A 18 -9.00 -0.67 -36.89
C MET A 18 -10.19 -0.14 -36.10
N ALA A 19 -11.22 0.40 -36.76
CA ALA A 19 -12.44 0.85 -36.09
C ALA A 19 -13.18 -0.32 -35.41
N LEU A 20 -13.22 -1.49 -36.04
CA LEU A 20 -13.83 -2.70 -35.46
C LEU A 20 -13.02 -3.21 -34.27
N VAL A 21 -11.69 -3.24 -34.36
CA VAL A 21 -10.81 -3.61 -33.24
C VAL A 21 -10.96 -2.62 -32.09
N SER A 22 -10.99 -1.32 -32.35
CA SER A 22 -11.23 -0.29 -31.33
C SER A 22 -12.62 -0.40 -30.71
N ALA A 23 -13.66 -0.71 -31.50
CA ALA A 23 -15.02 -0.90 -30.99
C ALA A 23 -15.16 -2.20 -30.18
N VAL A 24 -14.44 -3.26 -30.55
CA VAL A 24 -14.37 -4.51 -29.77
C VAL A 24 -13.54 -4.31 -28.51
N TYR A 25 -12.45 -3.54 -28.57
CA TYR A 25 -11.63 -3.20 -27.41
C TYR A 25 -12.39 -2.29 -26.44
N ALA A 26 -13.03 -1.25 -26.94
CA ALA A 26 -13.92 -0.41 -26.16
C ALA A 26 -15.10 -1.23 -25.62
N GLY A 27 -15.70 -2.08 -26.44
CA GLY A 27 -16.77 -3.00 -26.05
C GLY A 27 -16.34 -3.90 -24.90
N LEU A 28 -15.21 -4.61 -25.02
CA LEU A 28 -14.64 -5.43 -23.95
C LEU A 28 -14.30 -4.61 -22.72
N TYR A 29 -13.66 -3.44 -22.88
CA TYR A 29 -13.35 -2.52 -21.79
C TYR A 29 -14.62 -2.14 -21.02
N TYR A 30 -15.65 -1.65 -21.70
CA TYR A 30 -16.92 -1.25 -21.08
C TYR A 30 -17.77 -2.44 -20.57
N PHE A 31 -17.69 -3.63 -21.17
CA PHE A 31 -18.46 -4.80 -20.72
C PHE A 31 -17.81 -5.52 -19.53
N THR A 32 -16.47 -5.53 -19.43
CA THR A 32 -15.76 -6.03 -18.24
C THR A 32 -15.66 -5.00 -17.12
N ASP A 33 -15.97 -3.73 -17.40
CA ASP A 33 -15.97 -2.59 -16.47
C ASP A 33 -17.15 -2.55 -15.48
N THR A 34 -17.83 -3.67 -15.25
CA THR A 34 -18.83 -3.78 -14.19
C THR A 34 -18.18 -3.90 -12.81
N VAL A 35 -17.36 -2.94 -12.41
CA VAL A 35 -17.01 -2.72 -11.00
C VAL A 35 -17.62 -1.39 -10.53
N SER A 36 -18.94 -1.25 -10.76
CA SER A 36 -19.73 -0.15 -10.19
C SER A 36 -19.75 -0.18 -8.66
N LYS A 37 -19.33 -1.29 -8.01
CA LYS A 37 -19.20 -1.45 -6.56
C LYS A 37 -17.84 -2.10 -6.22
N PRO A 38 -17.07 -1.56 -5.26
CA PRO A 38 -15.80 -2.17 -4.88
C PRO A 38 -16.11 -3.49 -4.16
N PRO A 39 -15.15 -4.42 -4.05
CA PRO A 39 -15.37 -5.66 -3.32
C PRO A 39 -15.79 -5.31 -1.88
N GLN A 40 -17.00 -5.70 -1.51
CA GLN A 40 -17.49 -5.50 -0.16
C GLN A 40 -16.74 -6.46 0.76
N GLY A 41 -16.19 -5.95 1.86
CA GLY A 41 -15.44 -6.75 2.83
C GLY A 41 -13.93 -6.59 2.79
N VAL A 42 -13.36 -5.96 1.74
CA VAL A 42 -11.91 -5.69 1.70
C VAL A 42 -11.58 -4.57 2.66
N ASN A 43 -10.87 -4.89 3.74
CA ASN A 43 -10.66 -4.02 4.89
C ASN A 43 -9.27 -4.24 5.47
N SER A 44 -8.58 -3.16 5.81
CA SER A 44 -7.30 -3.23 6.54
C SER A 44 -7.48 -3.41 8.06
N SER A 45 -8.63 -3.92 8.53
CA SER A 45 -8.79 -4.28 9.95
C SER A 45 -7.80 -5.39 10.34
N SER A 46 -7.13 -5.26 11.47
CA SER A 46 -6.22 -6.27 12.00
C SER A 46 -6.97 -7.42 12.69
N LEU A 47 -6.48 -8.66 12.51
CA LEU A 47 -6.79 -9.76 13.42
C LEU A 47 -6.02 -9.58 14.74
N PRO A 48 -6.40 -10.29 15.82
CA PRO A 48 -5.62 -10.29 17.06
C PRO A 48 -4.14 -10.61 16.80
N GLY A 49 -3.25 -9.71 17.22
CA GLY A 49 -1.80 -9.83 17.01
C GLY A 49 -1.26 -9.12 15.76
N GLU A 50 -2.12 -8.63 14.86
CA GLU A 50 -1.72 -7.89 13.66
C GLU A 50 -1.78 -6.37 13.86
N TRP A 51 -1.03 -5.64 13.02
CA TRP A 51 -1.04 -4.17 12.98
C TRP A 51 -1.02 -3.69 11.53
N ALA A 52 -2.14 -3.86 10.84
CA ALA A 52 -2.21 -3.77 9.38
C ALA A 52 -2.06 -2.35 8.79
N MET A 53 -2.16 -1.29 9.63
CA MET A 53 -1.97 0.10 9.18
C MET A 53 -1.54 1.05 10.30
N PHE A 54 -1.12 2.26 9.92
CA PHE A 54 -0.89 3.36 10.87
C PHE A 54 -2.12 3.62 11.75
N ARG A 55 -1.91 3.53 13.07
CA ARG A 55 -2.94 3.57 14.12
C ARG A 55 -3.88 2.36 14.19
N HIS A 56 -3.32 1.17 13.92
CA HIS A 56 -3.89 -0.15 14.21
C HIS A 56 -5.08 -0.54 13.32
N ASP A 57 -6.20 0.19 13.43
CA ASP A 57 -7.48 -0.18 12.85
C ASP A 57 -8.03 0.88 11.88
N LEU A 58 -9.15 0.54 11.23
CA LEU A 58 -9.86 1.41 10.29
C LEU A 58 -10.30 2.74 10.90
N SER A 59 -10.52 2.80 12.21
CA SER A 59 -10.86 4.04 12.93
C SER A 59 -9.64 4.90 13.24
N ARG A 60 -8.43 4.39 12.95
CA ARG A 60 -7.15 5.00 13.33
C ARG A 60 -7.11 5.30 14.82
N SER A 61 -7.57 4.36 15.64
CA SER A 61 -7.63 4.52 17.10
C SER A 61 -6.23 4.66 17.71
N GLY A 62 -5.26 3.93 17.18
CA GLY A 62 -3.93 3.80 17.78
C GLY A 62 -3.95 3.02 19.09
N THR A 63 -4.99 2.21 19.33
CA THR A 63 -5.15 1.43 20.56
C THR A 63 -5.14 -0.06 20.27
N ALA A 64 -4.42 -0.83 21.09
CA ALA A 64 -4.64 -2.27 21.19
C ALA A 64 -5.84 -2.53 22.12
N ASP A 65 -6.63 -3.58 21.84
CA ASP A 65 -7.79 -3.95 22.65
C ASP A 65 -7.42 -4.04 24.13
N SER A 66 -7.86 -3.05 24.91
CA SER A 66 -7.77 -3.06 26.36
C SER A 66 -9.07 -2.55 26.94
N SER A 67 -10.00 -3.47 27.19
CA SER A 67 -11.09 -3.23 28.14
C SER A 67 -10.47 -3.22 29.54
N GLY A 68 -10.08 -2.05 30.05
CA GLY A 68 -9.47 -1.97 31.37
C GLY A 68 -9.14 -0.57 31.86
N ILE A 69 -8.84 -0.46 33.15
CA ILE A 69 -8.24 0.73 33.76
C ILE A 69 -6.85 0.89 33.16
N LEU A 70 -6.56 2.06 32.56
CA LEU A 70 -5.20 2.39 32.14
C LEU A 70 -4.30 2.33 33.38
N PRO A 71 -3.35 1.37 33.45
CA PRO A 71 -2.43 1.34 34.59
C PRO A 71 -1.63 2.63 34.61
N GLN A 72 -1.33 3.14 35.80
CA GLN A 72 -0.42 4.27 35.94
C GLN A 72 0.93 3.84 35.36
N GLY A 73 1.33 4.44 34.24
CA GLY A 73 2.49 3.99 33.48
C GLY A 73 3.80 4.23 34.25
N GLU A 74 4.57 3.18 34.46
CA GLU A 74 5.96 3.25 34.89
C GLU A 74 6.89 2.98 33.70
N LEU A 75 8.00 3.71 33.62
CA LEU A 75 9.01 3.50 32.59
C LEU A 75 9.68 2.12 32.77
N LYS A 76 9.41 1.18 31.85
CA LYS A 76 10.02 -0.16 31.88
C LYS A 76 11.39 -0.22 31.24
N TRP A 77 11.55 0.41 30.07
CA TRP A 77 12.80 0.38 29.31
C TRP A 77 12.90 1.58 28.36
N VAL A 78 14.12 1.87 27.92
CA VAL A 78 14.43 2.87 26.89
C VAL A 78 15.41 2.24 25.90
N PHE A 79 15.18 2.48 24.61
CA PHE A 79 16.10 2.08 23.54
C PHE A 79 16.55 3.32 22.76
N SER A 80 17.87 3.50 22.59
CA SER A 80 18.45 4.63 21.88
C SER A 80 18.75 4.27 20.43
N THR A 81 18.12 5.00 19.49
CA THR A 81 18.48 4.97 18.07
C THR A 81 19.63 5.93 17.76
N GLY A 82 20.24 5.79 16.58
CA GLY A 82 21.35 6.66 16.15
C GLY A 82 20.91 8.03 15.64
N ALA A 83 19.61 8.24 15.41
CA ALA A 83 19.04 9.49 14.93
C ALA A 83 17.54 9.61 15.33
N PRO A 84 16.88 10.76 15.05
CA PRO A 84 15.48 10.97 15.43
C PRO A 84 14.51 9.92 14.85
N ILE A 85 13.50 9.59 15.63
CA ILE A 85 12.39 8.70 15.26
C ILE A 85 11.21 9.57 14.82
N HIS A 86 10.79 9.42 13.56
CA HIS A 86 9.59 10.07 13.01
C HIS A 86 8.46 9.05 12.74
N SER A 87 8.82 7.77 12.64
CA SER A 87 7.88 6.64 12.61
C SER A 87 7.08 6.59 13.90
N SER A 88 5.82 6.16 13.84
CA SER A 88 5.17 5.58 15.01
C SER A 88 5.57 4.11 15.15
N PRO A 89 5.74 3.59 16.37
CA PRO A 89 5.99 2.16 16.57
C PRO A 89 4.72 1.36 16.24
N ALA A 90 4.92 0.13 15.76
CA ALA A 90 3.88 -0.88 15.63
C ALA A 90 4.26 -2.11 16.46
N VAL A 91 3.27 -2.75 17.09
CA VAL A 91 3.50 -3.90 17.97
C VAL A 91 2.74 -5.11 17.45
N ALA A 92 3.43 -6.21 17.25
CA ALA A 92 2.86 -7.51 16.85
C ALA A 92 3.66 -8.63 17.52
N ASP A 93 2.96 -9.65 18.03
CA ASP A 93 3.55 -10.86 18.62
C ASP A 93 4.69 -10.60 19.63
N GLY A 94 4.51 -9.62 20.51
CA GLY A 94 5.49 -9.26 21.53
C GLY A 94 6.75 -8.57 20.99
N THR A 95 6.71 -8.08 19.75
CA THR A 95 7.80 -7.32 19.11
C THR A 95 7.34 -5.91 18.78
N VAL A 96 8.17 -4.92 19.09
CA VAL A 96 8.01 -3.52 18.70
C VAL A 96 8.85 -3.25 17.46
N TYR A 97 8.21 -2.78 16.40
CA TYR A 97 8.84 -2.37 15.15
C TYR A 97 8.83 -0.85 15.02
N VAL A 98 9.98 -0.23 14.75
CA VAL A 98 10.10 1.22 14.63
C VAL A 98 11.18 1.66 13.65
N GLY A 99 10.84 2.61 12.78
CA GLY A 99 11.75 3.24 11.83
C GLY A 99 12.50 4.44 12.40
N SER A 100 13.76 4.61 12.00
CA SER A 100 14.62 5.72 12.43
C SER A 100 15.27 6.43 11.25
N ARG A 101 15.63 7.71 11.45
CA ARG A 101 16.42 8.50 10.50
C ARG A 101 17.90 8.09 10.44
N ASP A 102 18.34 7.11 11.21
CA ASP A 102 19.68 6.51 11.11
C ASP A 102 19.78 5.44 10.00
N PHE A 103 18.75 5.39 9.14
CA PHE A 103 18.62 4.47 8.02
C PHE A 103 18.37 3.03 8.43
N LYS A 104 17.63 2.82 9.52
CA LYS A 104 17.28 1.48 10.00
C LYS A 104 15.81 1.34 10.40
N LEU A 105 15.30 0.13 10.22
CA LEU A 105 14.15 -0.40 10.95
C LEU A 105 14.67 -1.26 12.11
N TYR A 106 14.11 -1.07 13.30
CA TYR A 106 14.43 -1.86 14.49
C TYR A 106 13.27 -2.78 14.85
N ALA A 107 13.59 -4.00 15.28
CA ALA A 107 12.68 -4.90 15.97
C ALA A 107 13.20 -5.13 17.40
N LEU A 108 12.38 -4.77 18.38
CA LEU A 108 12.71 -4.83 19.80
C LEU A 108 11.74 -5.76 20.52
N ASP A 109 12.23 -6.49 21.50
CA ASP A 109 11.38 -7.23 22.41
C ASP A 109 10.49 -6.27 23.22
N ALA A 110 9.16 -6.45 23.16
CA ALA A 110 8.23 -5.51 23.77
C ALA A 110 8.30 -5.47 25.30
N ALA A 111 8.70 -6.58 25.94
CA ALA A 111 8.78 -6.68 27.39
C ALA A 111 10.06 -6.03 27.94
N THR A 112 11.17 -6.19 27.24
CA THR A 112 12.52 -5.84 27.73
C THR A 112 13.19 -4.68 27.00
N GLY A 113 12.72 -4.32 25.80
CA GLY A 113 13.37 -3.35 24.92
C GLY A 113 14.64 -3.88 24.24
N ALA A 114 14.99 -5.16 24.44
CA ALA A 114 16.17 -5.77 23.83
C ALA A 114 16.01 -5.84 22.31
N LYS A 115 17.04 -5.42 21.57
CA LYS A 115 17.03 -5.53 20.09
C LYS A 115 17.03 -7.00 19.68
N ARG A 116 15.98 -7.42 18.98
CA ARG A 116 15.88 -8.73 18.33
C ARG A 116 16.68 -8.71 17.03
N TRP A 117 16.42 -7.72 16.18
CA TRP A 117 17.15 -7.49 14.93
C TRP A 117 17.05 -6.03 14.49
N GLU A 118 17.87 -5.65 13.52
CA GLU A 118 17.76 -4.37 12.80
C GLU A 118 17.98 -4.61 11.30
N TYR A 119 17.32 -3.81 10.46
CA TYR A 119 17.49 -3.86 9.01
C TYR A 119 17.93 -2.50 8.49
N LYS A 120 19.06 -2.47 7.77
CA LYS A 120 19.65 -1.23 7.23
C LYS A 120 19.15 -0.96 5.81
N VAL A 121 18.78 0.29 5.56
CA VAL A 121 18.34 0.81 4.25
C VAL A 121 19.21 1.98 3.78
N GLY A 122 18.89 2.54 2.61
CA GLY A 122 19.66 3.63 2.01
C GLY A 122 19.20 5.04 2.37
N GLY A 123 18.16 5.19 3.20
CA GLY A 123 17.54 6.49 3.50
C GLY A 123 16.71 6.46 4.78
N TRP A 124 16.16 7.62 5.18
CA TRP A 124 15.36 7.72 6.41
C TRP A 124 14.14 6.79 6.37
N VAL A 125 13.88 6.12 7.49
CA VAL A 125 12.65 5.36 7.70
C VAL A 125 11.69 6.24 8.51
N GLU A 126 10.89 7.03 7.78
CA GLU A 126 9.89 7.93 8.38
C GLU A 126 8.48 7.33 8.38
N SER A 127 8.26 6.31 7.55
CA SER A 127 6.97 5.60 7.51
C SER A 127 6.80 4.73 8.76
N SER A 128 5.55 4.57 9.21
CA SER A 128 5.24 3.63 10.28
C SER A 128 5.09 2.21 9.70
N PRO A 129 5.62 1.17 10.35
CA PRO A 129 5.49 -0.20 9.86
C PRO A 129 4.04 -0.69 9.87
N ALA A 130 3.69 -1.54 8.91
CA ALA A 130 2.50 -2.39 8.95
C ALA A 130 2.93 -3.86 9.09
N ILE A 131 2.25 -4.62 9.95
CA ILE A 131 2.58 -6.02 10.22
C ILE A 131 1.33 -6.88 10.01
N VAL A 132 1.40 -7.80 9.06
CA VAL A 132 0.31 -8.74 8.71
C VAL A 132 0.93 -10.08 8.37
N ASN A 133 0.34 -11.17 8.85
CA ASN A 133 0.80 -12.54 8.56
C ASN A 133 2.31 -12.78 8.72
N GLY A 134 2.93 -12.21 9.77
CA GLY A 134 4.37 -12.37 10.03
C GLY A 134 5.30 -11.62 9.07
N VAL A 135 4.79 -10.64 8.32
CA VAL A 135 5.59 -9.79 7.42
C VAL A 135 5.51 -8.34 7.86
N VAL A 136 6.66 -7.66 7.88
CA VAL A 136 6.78 -6.23 8.19
C VAL A 136 6.95 -5.44 6.90
N TYR A 137 6.03 -4.52 6.65
CA TYR A 137 6.06 -3.62 5.49
C TYR A 137 6.38 -2.20 5.92
N PHE A 138 7.32 -1.54 5.24
CA PHE A 138 7.64 -0.13 5.50
C PHE A 138 8.28 0.55 4.28
N GLY A 139 8.04 1.85 4.15
CA GLY A 139 8.65 2.73 3.16
C GLY A 139 9.84 3.50 3.70
N ALA A 140 10.80 3.83 2.81
CA ALA A 140 11.95 4.64 3.14
C ALA A 140 12.25 5.73 2.08
N ASN A 141 13.05 6.71 2.49
CA ASN A 141 13.46 7.83 1.62
C ASN A 141 14.47 7.46 0.54
N ASP A 142 14.92 6.20 0.48
CA ASP A 142 15.68 5.64 -0.65
C ASP A 142 14.79 5.19 -1.82
N SER A 143 13.51 5.60 -1.81
CA SER A 143 12.49 5.31 -2.82
C SER A 143 12.09 3.84 -2.87
N ARG A 144 12.21 3.11 -1.75
CA ARG A 144 11.82 1.70 -1.66
C ARG A 144 10.76 1.44 -0.59
N LEU A 145 9.85 0.53 -0.93
CA LEU A 145 9.01 -0.20 0.03
C LEU A 145 9.67 -1.55 0.27
N TYR A 146 9.82 -1.94 1.53
CA TYR A 146 10.43 -3.21 1.94
C TYR A 146 9.38 -4.11 2.58
N ALA A 147 9.53 -5.42 2.34
CA ALA A 147 8.84 -6.47 3.07
C ALA A 147 9.88 -7.40 3.71
N LEU A 148 9.83 -7.53 5.03
CA LEU A 148 10.75 -8.37 5.80
C LEU A 148 9.99 -9.44 6.56
N ASP A 149 10.61 -10.60 6.75
CA ASP A 149 10.14 -11.58 7.73
C ASP A 149 10.18 -10.96 9.13
N ALA A 150 9.07 -11.02 9.86
CA ALA A 150 8.92 -10.36 11.15
C ALA A 150 9.80 -10.97 12.25
N ASN A 151 10.17 -12.25 12.12
CA ASN A 151 10.94 -12.99 13.10
C ASN A 151 12.44 -12.80 12.90
N SER A 152 12.92 -12.96 11.67
CA SER A 152 14.36 -12.91 11.35
C SER A 152 14.84 -11.53 10.91
N GLY A 153 13.95 -10.68 10.40
CA GLY A 153 14.30 -9.42 9.74
C GLY A 153 14.88 -9.61 8.34
N GLU A 154 14.84 -10.83 7.79
CA GLU A 154 15.32 -11.10 6.44
C GLU A 154 14.39 -10.47 5.40
N LYS A 155 14.98 -9.91 4.34
CA LYS A 155 14.19 -9.31 3.26
C LYS A 155 13.52 -10.40 2.42
N LEU A 156 12.20 -10.36 2.36
CA LEU A 156 11.40 -11.18 1.45
C LEU A 156 11.40 -10.57 0.05
N TRP A 157 11.05 -9.29 -0.04
CA TRP A 157 11.07 -8.54 -1.29
C TRP A 157 11.19 -7.03 -1.02
N ASP A 158 11.43 -6.26 -2.08
CA ASP A 158 11.31 -4.82 -2.07
C ASP A 158 10.78 -4.30 -3.41
N PHE A 159 10.18 -3.12 -3.39
CA PHE A 159 9.67 -2.43 -4.56
C PHE A 159 10.29 -1.02 -4.65
N LYS A 160 10.75 -0.64 -5.85
CA LYS A 160 11.37 0.66 -6.09
C LYS A 160 10.42 1.61 -6.82
N ALA A 161 10.03 2.68 -6.13
CA ALA A 161 9.36 3.86 -6.71
C ALA A 161 10.40 4.84 -7.29
N LYS A 162 9.93 5.92 -7.93
CA LYS A 162 10.83 6.95 -8.51
C LYS A 162 11.31 7.97 -7.47
N TYR A 163 10.55 8.14 -6.38
CA TYR A 163 10.86 9.07 -5.30
C TYR A 163 10.55 8.45 -3.93
N ALA A 164 10.94 9.17 -2.87
CA ALA A 164 10.81 8.75 -1.48
C ALA A 164 9.41 8.21 -1.12
N ILE A 165 9.38 7.11 -0.37
CA ILE A 165 8.14 6.52 0.16
C ILE A 165 8.07 6.87 1.64
N LYS A 166 7.35 7.96 1.93
CA LYS A 166 7.12 8.45 3.30
C LYS A 166 5.78 7.98 3.89
N SER A 167 4.87 7.57 3.02
CA SER A 167 3.57 7.03 3.39
C SER A 167 3.75 5.73 4.17
N SER A 168 3.01 5.55 5.27
CA SER A 168 2.94 4.26 5.97
C SER A 168 2.04 3.32 5.16
N PRO A 169 2.48 2.09 4.85
CA PRO A 169 1.67 1.16 4.08
C PRO A 169 0.39 0.77 4.83
N ALA A 170 -0.64 0.40 4.08
CA ALA A 170 -1.82 -0.30 4.57
C ALA A 170 -1.91 -1.65 3.85
N VAL A 171 -2.16 -2.72 4.59
CA VAL A 171 -2.29 -4.07 4.02
C VAL A 171 -3.73 -4.54 4.19
N ALA A 172 -4.35 -5.01 3.12
CA ALA A 172 -5.69 -5.59 3.13
C ALA A 172 -5.80 -6.69 2.06
N ASP A 173 -6.33 -7.85 2.44
CA ASP A 173 -6.63 -8.97 1.55
C ASP A 173 -5.48 -9.37 0.62
N GLY A 174 -4.27 -9.45 1.18
CA GLY A 174 -3.07 -9.82 0.43
C GLY A 174 -2.53 -8.74 -0.49
N VAL A 175 -2.95 -7.48 -0.32
CA VAL A 175 -2.47 -6.34 -1.11
C VAL A 175 -1.89 -5.26 -0.21
N VAL A 176 -0.73 -4.73 -0.59
CA VAL A 176 -0.05 -3.61 0.08
C VAL A 176 -0.30 -2.33 -0.68
N TYR A 177 -0.91 -1.35 -0.02
CA TYR A 177 -1.23 -0.04 -0.56
C TYR A 177 -0.34 1.03 0.07
N PHE A 178 0.23 1.92 -0.74
CA PHE A 178 1.03 3.05 -0.24
C PHE A 178 1.08 4.20 -1.23
N GLY A 179 1.37 5.39 -0.71
CA GLY A 179 1.67 6.58 -1.50
C GLY A 179 3.16 6.83 -1.63
N ALA A 180 3.58 7.43 -2.75
CA ALA A 180 4.96 7.83 -2.97
C ALA A 180 5.10 9.29 -3.40
N GLY A 181 6.31 9.83 -3.24
CA GLY A 181 6.65 11.19 -3.62
C GLY A 181 6.66 11.43 -5.14
N ASP A 182 6.50 10.38 -5.95
CA ASP A 182 6.46 10.42 -7.40
C ASP A 182 5.04 10.58 -7.96
N TYR A 183 4.09 10.87 -7.07
CA TYR A 183 2.70 11.21 -7.33
C TYR A 183 1.81 10.00 -7.57
N TYR A 184 2.31 8.80 -7.30
CA TYR A 184 1.54 7.58 -7.43
C TYR A 184 1.05 7.05 -6.09
N VAL A 185 -0.15 6.46 -6.16
CA VAL A 185 -0.62 5.45 -5.23
C VAL A 185 -0.35 4.10 -5.86
N TYR A 186 0.25 3.19 -5.11
CA TYR A 186 0.59 1.85 -5.57
C TYR A 186 -0.22 0.80 -4.82
N ALA A 187 -0.53 -0.29 -5.50
CA ALA A 187 -0.99 -1.54 -4.92
C ALA A 187 -0.10 -2.69 -5.39
N LEU A 188 0.47 -3.43 -4.44
CA LEU A 188 1.34 -4.57 -4.71
C LEU A 188 0.75 -5.85 -4.11
N ASP A 189 1.01 -6.98 -4.76
CA ASP A 189 0.80 -8.28 -4.15
C ASP A 189 1.69 -8.42 -2.89
N ALA A 190 1.09 -8.78 -1.76
CA ALA A 190 1.79 -8.81 -0.47
C ALA A 190 2.82 -9.95 -0.37
N VAL A 191 2.66 -11.01 -1.17
CA VAL A 191 3.55 -12.18 -1.17
C VAL A 191 4.71 -11.97 -2.12
N THR A 192 4.46 -11.48 -3.34
CA THR A 192 5.48 -11.37 -4.39
C THR A 192 6.12 -10.00 -4.49
N GLY A 193 5.45 -8.95 -4.00
CA GLY A 193 5.85 -7.56 -4.21
C GLY A 193 5.57 -7.05 -5.64
N GLU A 194 4.89 -7.84 -6.48
CA GLU A 194 4.55 -7.45 -7.84
C GLU A 194 3.48 -6.37 -7.85
N LYS A 195 3.64 -5.39 -8.74
CA LYS A 195 2.68 -4.29 -8.87
C LYS A 195 1.40 -4.78 -9.53
N LEU A 196 0.28 -4.69 -8.80
CA LEU A 196 -1.06 -4.97 -9.30
C LEU A 196 -1.60 -3.79 -10.08
N TRP A 197 -1.49 -2.58 -9.52
CA TRP A 197 -1.88 -1.34 -10.18
C TRP A 197 -1.15 -0.13 -9.58
N ASP A 198 -1.18 0.98 -10.32
CA ASP A 198 -0.84 2.31 -9.82
C ASP A 198 -1.86 3.34 -10.30
N PHE A 199 -1.95 4.44 -9.56
CA PHE A 199 -2.83 5.57 -9.88
C PHE A 199 -2.05 6.88 -9.72
N GLU A 200 -2.01 7.68 -10.79
CA GLU A 200 -1.37 9.00 -10.79
C GLU A 200 -2.28 10.05 -10.14
N THR A 201 -1.74 10.78 -9.19
CA THR A 201 -2.41 11.87 -8.47
C THR A 201 -1.83 13.23 -8.90
N GLU A 202 -2.44 14.31 -8.43
CA GLU A 202 -2.05 15.68 -8.79
C GLU A 202 -0.80 16.19 -8.02
N GLY A 203 -0.20 15.36 -7.15
CA GLY A 203 0.99 15.73 -6.39
C GLY A 203 1.51 14.61 -5.49
N PRO A 204 2.55 14.88 -4.67
CA PRO A 204 3.14 13.87 -3.79
C PRO A 204 2.12 13.24 -2.85
N VAL A 205 2.19 11.91 -2.71
CA VAL A 205 1.33 11.15 -1.81
C VAL A 205 2.11 10.77 -0.56
N SER A 206 2.19 11.70 0.40
CA SER A 206 2.80 11.43 1.71
C SER A 206 1.80 10.91 2.74
N SER A 207 0.50 10.97 2.46
CA SER A 207 -0.52 10.47 3.38
C SER A 207 -0.55 8.93 3.37
N SER A 208 -0.83 8.34 4.53
CA SER A 208 -0.96 6.87 4.67
C SER A 208 -2.36 6.44 4.24
N PRO A 209 -2.52 5.51 3.28
CA PRO A 209 -3.83 5.06 2.83
C PRO A 209 -4.66 4.39 3.95
N VAL A 210 -5.97 4.36 3.77
CA VAL A 210 -6.90 3.50 4.54
C VAL A 210 -7.70 2.69 3.55
N VAL A 211 -7.85 1.39 3.79
CA VAL A 211 -8.66 0.51 2.94
C VAL A 211 -9.91 0.09 3.68
N ALA A 212 -11.06 0.58 3.25
CA ALA A 212 -12.35 0.27 3.86
C ALA A 212 -13.40 -0.07 2.80
N ASN A 213 -14.09 -1.19 2.96
CA ASN A 213 -15.13 -1.67 2.06
C ASN A 213 -14.70 -1.70 0.58
N GLY A 214 -13.45 -2.12 0.34
CA GLY A 214 -12.82 -2.18 -0.98
C GLY A 214 -12.51 -0.82 -1.60
N ILE A 215 -12.49 0.25 -0.80
CA ILE A 215 -12.07 1.59 -1.23
C ILE A 215 -10.78 1.97 -0.50
N VAL A 216 -9.78 2.38 -1.27
CA VAL A 216 -8.53 2.98 -0.79
C VAL A 216 -8.73 4.49 -0.73
N TYR A 217 -8.67 5.05 0.48
CA TYR A 217 -8.73 6.48 0.73
C TYR A 217 -7.33 7.04 0.96
N VAL A 218 -6.98 8.08 0.21
CA VAL A 218 -5.65 8.69 0.28
C VAL A 218 -5.72 10.18 -0.08
N GLY A 219 -4.88 10.99 0.55
CA GLY A 219 -4.70 12.41 0.21
C GLY A 219 -3.39 12.67 -0.51
N SER A 220 -3.41 13.59 -1.48
CA SER A 220 -2.19 14.11 -2.11
C SER A 220 -2.00 15.60 -1.84
N GLY A 221 -0.75 16.05 -1.94
CA GLY A 221 -0.47 17.45 -2.18
C GLY A 221 -0.89 17.88 -3.59
N SER A 222 -0.40 19.04 -4.02
CA SER A 222 -0.64 19.58 -5.36
C SER A 222 0.66 20.10 -5.95
N LYS A 223 0.83 19.90 -7.26
CA LYS A 223 1.99 20.35 -8.03
C LYS A 223 1.93 21.84 -8.40
N TYR A 224 0.73 22.43 -8.46
CA TYR A 224 0.51 23.74 -9.11
C TYR A 224 -0.32 24.75 -8.31
N THR A 225 -1.04 24.29 -7.29
CA THR A 225 -1.97 25.11 -6.49
C THR A 225 -1.84 24.82 -5.00
N GLU A 226 -2.40 25.67 -4.14
CA GLU A 226 -2.56 25.37 -2.71
C GLU A 226 -3.62 24.28 -2.42
N SER A 227 -4.32 23.81 -3.45
CA SER A 227 -5.38 22.80 -3.31
C SER A 227 -4.80 21.46 -2.85
N LYS A 228 -5.52 20.75 -1.99
CA LYS A 228 -5.17 19.40 -1.52
C LYS A 228 -6.28 18.47 -1.98
N PHE A 229 -5.90 17.32 -2.54
CA PHE A 229 -6.86 16.38 -3.10
C PHE A 229 -7.04 15.18 -2.16
N SER A 230 -8.26 14.67 -2.09
CA SER A 230 -8.59 13.40 -1.47
C SER A 230 -9.16 12.47 -2.53
N TYR A 231 -8.67 11.24 -2.57
CA TYR A 231 -9.02 10.22 -3.55
C TYR A 231 -9.72 9.06 -2.86
N ALA A 232 -10.70 8.51 -3.54
CA ALA A 232 -11.34 7.23 -3.23
C ALA A 232 -11.12 6.32 -4.44
N LEU A 233 -10.25 5.33 -4.28
CA LEU A 233 -9.85 4.42 -5.35
C LEU A 233 -10.39 3.03 -5.08
N ASN A 234 -10.79 2.32 -6.12
CA ASN A 234 -11.17 0.92 -6.01
C ASN A 234 -9.94 0.06 -5.67
N ALA A 235 -10.01 -0.72 -4.59
CA ALA A 235 -8.91 -1.55 -4.11
C ALA A 235 -8.42 -2.58 -5.15
N LEU A 236 -9.30 -3.08 -6.04
CA LEU A 236 -8.93 -4.10 -7.02
C LEU A 236 -8.15 -3.57 -8.21
N ASN A 237 -8.41 -2.32 -8.63
CA ASN A 237 -7.93 -1.83 -9.93
C ASN A 237 -7.48 -0.36 -9.93
N GLY A 238 -7.47 0.31 -8.78
CA GLY A 238 -6.97 1.68 -8.62
C GLY A 238 -7.83 2.77 -9.26
N ARG A 239 -9.01 2.45 -9.81
CA ARG A 239 -9.85 3.44 -10.50
C ARG A 239 -10.64 4.31 -9.53
N LEU A 240 -10.89 5.56 -9.92
CA LEU A 240 -11.71 6.51 -9.16
C LEU A 240 -13.14 6.01 -8.94
N ARG A 241 -13.69 6.38 -7.78
CA ARG A 241 -15.09 6.23 -7.38
C ARG A 241 -15.94 7.43 -7.73
#